data_AF-A0A442H919-F1
#
_entry.id   AF-A0A442H919-F1
#
_cell.length_a   1.000
_cell.length_b   1.000
_cell.length_c   1.000
_cell.angle_alpha   90.00
_cell.angle_beta   90.00
_cell.angle_gamma   90.00
#
_symmetry.space_group_name_H-M   'P 1'
#
loop_
_entity.id
_entity.type
_entity.pdbx_description
1 polymer ?
#
loop_
_entity_poly.entity_id
_entity_poly.type
_entity_poly.pdbx_seq_one_letter_code
_entity_poly.pdbx_strand_id
1 'polypeptide(L)'
;MTPIELAQKLHARDLVLLAGRLLLSLIFVHEGLQLATHFEGAQKAMSALGVGTALLIATILLQLGAGLSVALGILARLGAIGLGLFCLMTACLFHTNFASQNELLHFEKDLAIAGGMFILALSGAGRLSIDRVLVATLQRRASEAAVTEPYQPVSKMNSSA
;
A
#
# COMPACT_ATOMS: atom_id res chain seq x y z
N MET A 1 12.09 -18.44 25.76
CA MET A 1 11.97 -18.42 24.28
C MET A 1 13.38 -18.36 23.71
N THR A 2 13.75 -19.31 22.87
CA THR A 2 15.12 -19.43 22.36
C THR A 2 15.37 -18.46 21.18
N PRO A 3 16.64 -18.12 20.87
CA PRO A 3 16.97 -17.26 19.74
C PRO A 3 16.45 -17.79 18.38
N ILE A 4 16.39 -19.12 18.22
CA ILE A 4 15.90 -19.78 17.00
C ILE A 4 14.38 -19.59 16.85
N GLU A 5 13.61 -19.75 17.94
CA GLU A 5 12.16 -19.51 17.93
C GLU A 5 11.81 -18.06 17.56
N LEU A 6 12.62 -17.09 18.01
CA LEU A 6 12.44 -15.68 17.67
C LEU A 6 12.68 -15.40 16.19
N ALA A 7 13.77 -15.92 15.62
CA ALA A 7 14.09 -15.77 14.21
C ALA A 7 13.03 -16.39 13.30
N GLN A 8 12.53 -17.58 13.64
CA GLN A 8 11.50 -18.26 12.86
C GLN A 8 10.16 -17.50 12.89
N LYS A 9 9.75 -16.97 14.05
CA LYS A 9 8.53 -16.13 14.17
C LYS A 9 8.64 -14.83 13.37
N LEU A 10 9.82 -14.22 13.33
CA LEU A 10 10.06 -13.01 12.53
C LEU A 10 9.89 -13.30 11.03
N HIS A 11 10.49 -14.39 10.52
CA HIS A 11 10.34 -14.78 9.11
C HIS A 11 8.89 -15.11 8.75
N ALA A 12 8.18 -15.86 9.59
CA ALA A 12 6.78 -16.18 9.36
C ALA A 12 5.91 -14.91 9.31
N ARG A 13 6.13 -13.97 10.23
CA ARG A 13 5.43 -12.68 10.25
C ARG A 13 5.64 -11.90 8.95
N ASP A 14 6.87 -11.80 8.47
CA ASP A 14 7.17 -11.05 7.25
C ASP A 14 6.56 -11.68 6.00
N LEU A 15 6.59 -13.02 5.90
CA LEU A 15 5.93 -13.76 4.82
C LEU A 15 4.42 -13.58 4.84
N VAL A 16 3.79 -13.68 6.02
CA VAL A 16 2.35 -13.49 6.18
C VAL A 16 1.95 -12.05 5.85
N LEU A 17 2.73 -11.05 6.26
CA LEU A 17 2.48 -9.65 5.91
C LEU A 17 2.62 -9.41 4.40
N LEU A 18 3.63 -10.00 3.75
CA LEU A 18 3.77 -9.90 2.30
C LEU A 18 2.58 -10.54 1.58
N ALA A 19 2.22 -11.78 1.95
CA ALA A 19 1.09 -12.48 1.38
C ALA A 19 -0.22 -11.69 1.56
N GLY A 20 -0.47 -11.20 2.78
CA GLY A 20 -1.64 -10.36 3.08
C GLY A 20 -1.68 -9.10 2.22
N ARG A 21 -0.55 -8.40 2.03
CA ARG A 21 -0.46 -7.24 1.14
C ARG A 21 -0.79 -7.59 -0.31
N LEU A 22 -0.24 -8.69 -0.82
CA LEU A 22 -0.47 -9.11 -2.21
C LEU A 22 -1.94 -9.50 -2.43
N LEU A 23 -2.53 -10.26 -1.51
CA LEU A 23 -3.94 -10.66 -1.60
C LEU A 23 -4.88 -9.46 -1.50
N LEU A 24 -4.65 -8.57 -0.54
CA LEU A 24 -5.47 -7.36 -0.37
C LEU A 24 -5.30 -6.38 -1.55
N SER A 25 -4.09 -6.22 -2.10
CA SER A 25 -3.86 -5.31 -3.24
C SER A 25 -4.36 -5.88 -4.57
N LEU A 26 -4.33 -7.20 -4.75
CA LEU A 26 -4.72 -7.86 -6.00
C LEU A 26 -6.12 -7.45 -6.47
N ILE A 27 -7.08 -7.37 -5.55
CA ILE A 27 -8.46 -7.01 -5.91
C ILE A 27 -8.52 -5.60 -6.51
N PHE A 28 -7.82 -4.63 -5.94
CA PHE A 28 -7.81 -3.26 -6.46
C PHE A 28 -7.06 -3.13 -7.77
N VAL A 29 -5.94 -3.85 -7.93
CA VAL A 29 -5.20 -3.85 -9.19
C VAL A 29 -6.05 -4.47 -10.29
N HIS A 30 -6.75 -5.57 -9.99
CA HIS A 30 -7.65 -6.22 -10.93
C HIS A 30 -8.82 -5.31 -11.31
N GLU A 31 -9.58 -4.81 -10.33
CA GLU A 31 -10.75 -3.94 -10.56
C GLU A 31 -10.36 -2.62 -11.25
N GLY A 32 -9.25 -2.00 -10.83
CA GLY A 32 -8.71 -0.80 -11.48
C GLY A 32 -8.36 -1.05 -12.95
N LEU A 33 -7.79 -2.22 -13.28
CA LEU A 33 -7.50 -2.60 -14.65
C LEU A 33 -8.78 -2.88 -15.45
N GLN A 34 -9.78 -3.52 -14.84
CA GLN A 34 -11.09 -3.74 -15.47
C GLN A 34 -11.77 -2.42 -15.82
N LEU A 35 -11.79 -1.45 -14.89
CA LEU A 35 -12.34 -0.12 -15.15
C LEU A 35 -11.55 0.63 -16.23
N ALA A 36 -10.23 0.51 -16.26
CA ALA A 36 -9.40 1.15 -17.27
C ALA A 36 -9.60 0.55 -18.67
N THR A 37 -9.73 -0.78 -18.76
CA THR A 37 -9.90 -1.49 -20.04
C THR A 37 -11.33 -1.41 -20.57
N HIS A 38 -12.33 -1.36 -19.70
CA HIS A 38 -13.75 -1.26 -20.04
C HIS A 38 -14.33 0.13 -19.70
N PHE A 39 -13.56 1.18 -20.00
CA PHE A 39 -13.83 2.54 -19.55
C PHE A 39 -15.22 3.07 -19.95
N GLU A 40 -15.63 2.88 -21.21
CA GLU A 40 -16.93 3.37 -21.71
C GLU A 40 -18.11 2.73 -20.95
N GLY A 41 -18.01 1.42 -20.67
CA GLY A 41 -19.01 0.69 -19.91
C GLY A 41 -19.10 1.20 -18.46
N ALA A 42 -17.95 1.38 -17.82
CA ALA A 42 -17.86 1.92 -16.46
C ALA A 42 -18.42 3.35 -16.40
N GLN A 43 -18.06 4.21 -17.37
CA GLN A 43 -18.54 5.58 -17.46
C GLN A 43 -20.06 5.63 -17.59
N LYS A 44 -20.64 4.79 -18.45
CA LYS A 44 -22.10 4.72 -18.64
C LYS A 44 -22.81 4.27 -17.36
N ALA A 45 -22.30 3.24 -16.68
CA ALA A 45 -22.85 2.75 -15.41
C ALA A 45 -22.78 3.82 -14.30
N MET A 46 -21.64 4.48 -14.15
CA MET A 46 -21.44 5.55 -13.17
C MET A 46 -22.29 6.79 -13.46
N SER A 47 -22.44 7.16 -14.73
CA SER A 47 -23.27 8.31 -15.14
C SER A 47 -24.75 8.08 -14.78
N ALA A 48 -25.23 6.83 -14.88
CA ALA A 48 -26.60 6.48 -14.48
C ALA A 48 -26.85 6.67 -12.97
N LEU A 49 -25.78 6.68 -12.17
CA LEU A 49 -25.80 6.91 -10.73
C LEU A 49 -25.43 8.36 -10.36
N GLY A 50 -25.30 9.25 -11.34
CA GLY A 50 -24.93 10.65 -11.13
C GLY A 50 -23.44 10.88 -10.85
N VAL A 51 -22.60 9.86 -11.05
CA VAL A 51 -21.15 9.93 -10.83
C VAL A 51 -20.45 10.36 -12.12
N GLY A 52 -19.77 11.51 -12.08
CA GLY A 52 -19.08 12.08 -13.23
C GLY A 52 -17.78 11.35 -13.59
N THR A 53 -17.36 11.48 -14.85
CA THR A 53 -16.15 10.84 -15.40
C THR A 53 -14.86 11.18 -14.63
N ALA A 54 -14.78 12.37 -14.03
CA ALA A 54 -13.62 12.74 -13.22
C ALA A 54 -13.44 11.82 -12.01
N LEU A 55 -14.54 11.40 -11.36
CA LEU A 55 -14.47 10.45 -10.24
C LEU A 55 -14.11 9.05 -10.71
N LEU A 56 -14.58 8.61 -11.89
CA LEU A 56 -14.15 7.33 -12.48
C LEU A 56 -12.63 7.29 -12.69
N ILE A 57 -12.05 8.35 -13.28
CA ILE A 57 -10.60 8.45 -13.48
C ILE A 57 -9.87 8.45 -12.14
N ALA A 58 -10.35 9.21 -11.15
CA ALA A 58 -9.79 9.23 -9.80
C ALA A 58 -9.83 7.84 -9.14
N THR A 59 -10.94 7.10 -9.30
CA THR A 59 -11.09 5.73 -8.82
C THR A 59 -10.07 4.79 -9.48
N ILE A 60 -9.87 4.86 -10.80
CA ILE A 60 -8.86 4.03 -11.50
C ILE A 60 -7.45 4.34 -10.97
N LEU A 61 -7.09 5.62 -10.88
CA LEU A 61 -5.78 6.05 -10.40
C LEU A 61 -5.54 5.63 -8.95
N LEU A 62 -6.55 5.76 -8.09
CA LEU A 62 -6.47 5.33 -6.70
C LEU A 62 -6.30 3.82 -6.60
N GLN A 63 -7.13 3.03 -7.28
CA GLN A 63 -7.08 1.57 -7.22
C GLN A 63 -5.75 1.01 -7.72
N LEU A 64 -5.27 1.48 -8.88
CA LEU A 64 -4.00 1.02 -9.44
C LEU A 64 -2.81 1.56 -8.64
N GLY A 65 -2.80 2.86 -8.35
CA GLY A 65 -1.69 3.52 -7.68
C GLY A 65 -1.53 3.05 -6.23
N ALA A 66 -2.60 3.14 -5.43
CA ALA A 66 -2.57 2.70 -4.03
C ALA A 66 -2.48 1.18 -3.92
N GLY A 67 -3.11 0.42 -4.83
CA GLY A 67 -3.00 -1.04 -4.88
C GLY A 67 -1.54 -1.48 -5.08
N LEU A 68 -0.86 -0.89 -6.07
CA LEU A 68 0.55 -1.20 -6.33
C LEU A 68 1.48 -0.71 -5.21
N SER A 69 1.20 0.47 -4.64
CA SER A 69 1.88 1.00 -3.44
C SER A 69 1.82 0.00 -2.28
N VAL A 70 0.64 -0.57 -2.00
CA VAL A 70 0.47 -1.60 -0.96
C VAL A 70 1.21 -2.89 -1.32
N ALA A 71 1.08 -3.37 -2.56
CA ALA A 71 1.72 -4.61 -3.03
C ALA A 71 3.24 -4.54 -2.88
N LEU A 72 3.84 -3.46 -3.38
CA LEU A 72 5.30 -3.24 -3.37
C LEU A 72 5.82 -2.80 -1.99
N GLY A 73 4.93 -2.32 -1.13
CA GLY A 73 5.27 -1.86 0.21
C GLY A 73 5.85 -0.46 0.22
N ILE A 74 5.53 0.34 -0.79
CA ILE A 74 5.96 1.73 -0.99
C ILE A 74 4.86 2.64 -0.46
N LEU A 75 5.09 3.43 0.59
CA LEU A 75 4.03 4.24 1.24
C LEU A 75 2.78 3.39 1.64
N ALA A 76 2.98 2.11 1.96
CA ALA A 76 1.89 1.13 2.12
C ALA A 76 0.82 1.53 3.15
N ARG A 77 1.19 2.30 4.18
CA ARG A 77 0.24 2.79 5.19
C ARG A 77 -0.75 3.78 4.59
N LEU A 78 -0.27 4.73 3.78
CA LEU A 78 -1.12 5.71 3.11
C LEU A 78 -1.97 5.04 2.04
N GLY A 79 -1.38 4.13 1.26
CA GLY A 79 -2.12 3.33 0.28
C GLY A 79 -3.25 2.52 0.95
N ALA A 80 -2.96 1.85 2.06
CA ALA A 80 -3.96 1.07 2.79
C ALA A 80 -5.06 1.94 3.40
N ILE A 81 -4.73 3.10 3.99
CA ILE A 81 -5.76 4.05 4.49
C ILE A 81 -6.65 4.51 3.32
N GLY A 82 -6.05 4.92 2.20
CA GLY A 82 -6.79 5.38 1.03
C GLY A 82 -7.74 4.32 0.48
N LEU A 83 -7.26 3.10 0.29
CA LEU A 83 -8.08 1.99 -0.22
C LEU A 83 -9.16 1.56 0.80
N GLY A 84 -8.85 1.56 2.09
CA GLY A 84 -9.82 1.23 3.14
C GLY A 84 -10.97 2.25 3.19
N LEU A 85 -10.67 3.55 3.14
CA LEU A 85 -11.68 4.60 3.06
C LEU A 85 -12.49 4.51 1.75
N PHE A 86 -11.83 4.21 0.64
CA PHE A 86 -12.48 3.99 -0.65
C PHE A 86 -13.48 2.82 -0.60
N CYS A 87 -13.14 1.69 0.03
CA CYS A 87 -14.08 0.59 0.22
C CYS A 87 -15.31 1.00 1.04
N LEU A 88 -15.13 1.73 2.14
CA LEU A 88 -16.26 2.23 2.94
C LEU A 88 -17.17 3.16 2.11
N MET A 89 -16.58 4.07 1.34
CA MET A 89 -17.35 4.95 0.45
C MET A 89 -18.09 4.15 -0.62
N THR A 90 -17.44 3.15 -1.22
CA THR A 90 -18.05 2.32 -2.29
C THR A 90 -19.24 1.53 -1.74
N ALA A 91 -19.08 0.86 -0.59
CA ALA A 91 -20.14 0.13 0.07
C ALA A 91 -21.37 1.03 0.36
N CYS A 92 -21.15 2.20 0.95
CA CYS A 92 -22.23 3.13 1.33
C CYS A 92 -22.90 3.84 0.14
N LEU A 93 -22.25 3.93 -1.02
CA LEU A 93 -22.79 4.62 -2.19
C LEU A 93 -23.44 3.67 -3.20
N PHE A 94 -22.87 2.48 -3.40
CA PHE A 94 -23.26 1.58 -4.50
C PHE A 94 -23.98 0.31 -4.04
N HIS A 95 -23.95 -0.02 -2.75
CA HIS A 95 -24.45 -1.31 -2.22
C HIS A 95 -25.42 -1.10 -1.05
N THR A 96 -26.46 -0.30 -1.27
CA THR A 96 -27.40 0.15 -0.24
C THR A 96 -28.73 -0.62 -0.25
N ASN A 97 -29.02 -1.39 -1.30
CA ASN A 97 -30.21 -2.23 -1.35
C ASN A 97 -29.96 -3.58 -0.67
N PHE A 98 -30.06 -3.60 0.66
CA PHE A 98 -29.83 -4.81 1.47
C PHE A 98 -30.84 -5.95 1.24
N ALA A 99 -31.95 -5.70 0.54
CA ALA A 99 -32.86 -6.77 0.11
C ALA A 99 -32.30 -7.56 -1.07
N SER A 100 -31.39 -6.97 -1.86
CA SER A 100 -30.66 -7.65 -2.91
C SER A 100 -29.47 -8.40 -2.30
N GLN A 101 -29.50 -9.74 -2.39
CA GLN A 101 -28.40 -10.59 -1.93
C GLN A 101 -27.06 -10.22 -2.59
N ASN A 102 -27.09 -9.81 -3.86
CA ASN A 102 -25.89 -9.39 -4.57
C ASN A 102 -25.28 -8.12 -3.97
N GLU A 103 -26.09 -7.09 -3.71
CA GLU A 103 -25.59 -5.85 -3.11
C GLU A 103 -25.15 -6.07 -1.66
N LEU A 104 -25.89 -6.84 -0.87
CA LEU A 104 -25.50 -7.17 0.50
C LEU A 104 -24.11 -7.84 0.54
N LEU A 105 -23.87 -8.81 -0.35
CA LEU A 105 -22.57 -9.50 -0.44
C LEU A 105 -21.44 -8.52 -0.80
N HIS A 106 -21.67 -7.61 -1.74
CA HIS A 106 -20.67 -6.60 -2.09
C HIS A 106 -20.40 -5.61 -0.95
N PHE A 107 -21.44 -5.18 -0.23
CA PHE A 107 -21.31 -4.34 0.94
C PHE A 107 -20.45 -5.00 2.04
N GLU A 108 -20.76 -6.24 2.40
CA GLU A 108 -20.02 -7.00 3.42
C GLU A 108 -18.57 -7.25 3.01
N LYS A 109 -18.34 -7.58 1.73
CA LYS A 109 -17.00 -7.75 1.16
C LYS A 109 -16.17 -6.48 1.32
N ASP A 110 -16.71 -5.33 0.93
CA ASP A 110 -15.99 -4.07 0.99
C ASP A 110 -15.70 -3.65 2.45
N LEU A 111 -16.62 -3.91 3.39
CA LEU A 111 -16.39 -3.69 4.80
C LEU A 111 -15.27 -4.58 5.36
N ALA A 112 -15.24 -5.85 4.97
CA ALA A 112 -14.18 -6.79 5.36
C ALA A 112 -12.81 -6.35 4.80
N ILE A 113 -12.76 -5.93 3.52
CA ILE A 113 -11.54 -5.44 2.89
C ILE A 113 -11.05 -4.16 3.58
N ALA A 114 -11.95 -3.23 3.90
CA ALA A 114 -11.60 -2.01 4.64
C ALA A 114 -10.96 -2.34 6.00
N GLY A 115 -11.54 -3.30 6.74
CA GLY A 115 -10.96 -3.80 8.00
C GLY A 115 -9.55 -4.35 7.82
N GLY A 116 -9.34 -5.19 6.81
CA GLY A 116 -8.01 -5.72 6.45
C GLY A 116 -7.01 -4.63 6.10
N MET A 117 -7.44 -3.62 5.35
CA MET A 117 -6.62 -2.46 4.99
C MET A 117 -6.23 -1.62 6.21
N PHE A 118 -7.13 -1.39 7.17
CA PHE A 118 -6.79 -0.63 8.38
C PHE A 118 -5.84 -1.41 9.31
N ILE A 119 -6.03 -2.73 9.44
CA ILE A 119 -5.07 -3.59 10.15
C ILE A 119 -3.69 -3.52 9.48
N LEU A 120 -3.65 -3.52 8.15
CA LEU A 120 -2.41 -3.36 7.40
C LEU A 120 -1.79 -1.97 7.59
N ALA A 121 -2.59 -0.90 7.61
CA ALA A 121 -2.12 0.46 7.87
C ALA A 121 -1.45 0.57 9.26
N LEU A 122 -2.02 -0.11 10.26
CA LEU A 122 -1.42 -0.21 11.60
C LEU A 122 -0.12 -1.03 11.57
N SER A 123 -0.12 -2.17 10.88
CA SER A 123 1.02 -3.09 10.82
C SER A 123 2.21 -2.57 10.01
N GLY A 124 1.95 -1.76 8.98
CA GLY A 124 2.95 -1.30 8.01
C GLY A 124 3.40 -2.37 7.01
N ALA A 125 4.39 -2.06 6.18
CA ALA A 125 4.80 -2.90 5.05
C ALA A 125 5.59 -4.19 5.41
N GLY A 126 5.98 -4.37 6.68
CA GLY A 126 6.87 -5.47 7.11
C GLY A 126 8.34 -5.27 6.69
N ARG A 127 9.19 -6.30 6.87
CA ARG A 127 10.61 -6.26 6.44
C ARG A 127 10.80 -6.47 4.94
N LEU A 128 9.91 -7.24 4.31
CA LEU A 128 9.92 -7.54 2.87
C LEU A 128 9.21 -6.43 2.07
N SER A 129 9.74 -5.20 2.11
CA SER A 129 9.20 -4.05 1.36
C SER A 129 10.29 -3.30 0.61
N ILE A 130 9.93 -2.68 -0.53
CA ILE A 130 10.89 -1.91 -1.33
C ILE A 130 11.44 -0.72 -0.53
N ASP A 131 10.60 -0.01 0.23
CA ASP A 131 11.03 1.11 1.09
C ASP A 131 12.20 0.72 2.00
N ARG A 132 12.15 -0.48 2.62
CA ARG A 132 13.20 -0.93 3.53
C ARG A 132 14.48 -1.36 2.81
N VAL A 133 14.36 -2.02 1.66
CA VAL A 133 15.53 -2.39 0.85
C VAL A 133 16.26 -1.15 0.36
N LEU A 134 15.51 -0.13 -0.08
CA LEU A 134 16.08 1.14 -0.55
C LEU A 134 16.79 1.88 0.59
N VAL A 135 16.15 2.05 1.74
CA VAL A 135 16.75 2.72 2.91
C VAL A 135 18.01 2.01 3.39
N ALA A 136 17.99 0.67 3.48
CA ALA A 136 19.17 -0.10 3.89
C ALA A 136 20.34 0.08 2.90
N THR A 137 20.05 0.12 1.61
CA THR A 137 21.07 0.34 0.57
C THR A 137 21.68 1.74 0.65
N LEU A 138 20.84 2.77 0.89
CA LEU A 138 21.30 4.15 1.03
C LEU A 138 22.15 4.35 2.29
N GLN A 139 21.75 3.78 3.43
CA GLN A 139 22.51 3.83 4.67
C GLN A 139 23.88 3.15 4.52
N ARG A 140 23.93 1.98 3.88
CA ARG A 140 25.18 1.27 3.61
C ARG A 140 26.15 2.13 2.76
N ARG A 141 25.65 2.75 1.69
CA ARG A 141 26.45 3.64 0.84
C ARG A 141 26.96 4.87 1.60
N ALA A 142 26.13 5.47 2.46
CA ALA A 142 26.53 6.59 3.30
C ALA A 142 27.63 6.20 4.30
N SER A 143 27.51 5.02 4.92
CA SER A 143 28.54 4.50 5.83
C SER A 143 29.86 4.20 5.11
N GLU A 144 29.83 3.59 3.92
CA GLU A 144 31.02 3.34 3.10
C GLU A 144 31.72 4.66 2.72
N ALA A 145 30.96 5.68 2.31
CA ALA A 145 31.50 7.01 1.98
C ALA A 145 32.16 7.70 3.18
N ALA A 146 31.56 7.63 4.37
CA ALA A 146 32.10 8.23 5.60
C ALA A 146 33.40 7.54 6.08
N VAL A 147 33.58 6.25 5.82
CA VAL A 147 34.82 5.52 6.12
C VAL A 147 35.95 5.93 5.16
N THR A 148 35.61 6.24 3.90
CA THR A 148 36.58 6.69 2.89
C THR A 148 36.93 8.17 2.96
N GLU A 149 36.23 8.97 3.77
CA GLU A 149 36.57 10.38 3.97
C GLU A 149 37.91 10.49 4.74
N PRO A 150 38.96 11.11 4.18
CA PRO A 150 40.26 11.13 4.82
C PRO A 150 40.19 11.89 6.15
N TYR A 151 40.56 11.25 7.26
CA TYR A 151 40.78 11.93 8.54
C TYR A 151 41.78 13.08 8.33
N GLN A 152 41.29 14.32 8.34
CA GLN A 152 42.13 15.52 8.37
C GLN A 152 42.40 15.87 9.84
N PRO A 153 43.61 15.63 10.36
CA PRO A 153 43.91 16.01 11.73
C PRO A 153 43.78 17.52 11.91
N VAL A 154 43.15 17.92 13.02
CA VAL A 154 42.94 19.32 13.46
C VAL A 154 44.26 20.12 13.54
N SER A 155 45.42 19.45 13.56
CA SER A 155 46.74 20.08 13.62
C SER A 155 47.09 20.97 12.42
N LYS A 156 46.34 20.94 11.31
CA LYS A 156 46.57 21.82 10.14
C LYS A 156 45.88 23.19 10.23
N MET A 157 45.08 23.47 11.26
CA MET A 157 44.45 24.79 11.43
C MET A 157 45.31 25.85 12.14
N ASN A 158 46.47 25.47 12.72
CA ASN A 158 47.23 26.35 13.61
C ASN A 158 48.57 26.84 13.00
N SER A 159 48.83 26.57 11.73
CA SER A 159 50.11 26.90 11.05
C SER A 159 50.07 28.20 10.23
N SER A 160 49.02 29.00 10.38
CA SER A 160 48.89 30.29 9.65
C SER A 160 48.60 31.41 10.66
N ALA A 161 49.59 31.72 11.49
CA ALA A 161 49.68 32.96 12.25
C ALA A 161 50.97 33.67 11.84
#